data_AF-A0A537XQH7-F1
#
_entry.id   AF-A0A537XQH7-F1
#
_cell.length_a   1.000
_cell.length_b   1.000
_cell.length_c   1.000
_cell.angle_alpha   90.00
_cell.angle_beta   90.00
_cell.angle_gamma   90.00
#
_symmetry.space_group_name_H-M   'P 1'
#
loop_
_entity.id
_entity.type
_entity.pdbx_description
1 polymer ?
#
loop_
_entity_poly.entity_id
_entity_poly.type
_entity_poly.pdbx_seq_one_letter_code
_entity_poly.pdbx_strand_id
1 'polypeptide(L)'
;MAIKGKSKPRSRRVVTPGPRPAYTPVKKPLLARRGFRIGLLVVVVAAAVGGIWYGLARERTQSREQALAGRERIAAVTFRGKVQGAIAAAGQPAPPDGFTAFPALTADVDGLGKGTVKPKTAATDAKAAGGVATSAWEAMDKIDVVSITANKGFDAAFVNYFFNAREKMEDALKLYEHAALLVQRAAAATGGQRTELLNGAKGILVVAAELMNGGYSDFIQVQQEGGIFQPSLPSVQSGS
;
A
#
# COMPACT_ATOMS: atom_id res chain seq x y z
N MET A 1 9.14 -118.77 -57.83
CA MET A 1 8.94 -118.33 -59.23
C MET A 1 8.80 -116.81 -59.25
N ALA A 2 9.67 -116.13 -59.99
CA ALA A 2 9.72 -114.68 -60.10
C ALA A 2 8.73 -114.18 -61.16
N ILE A 3 7.95 -113.14 -60.85
CA ILE A 3 7.25 -112.33 -61.87
C ILE A 3 7.82 -110.91 -61.84
N LYS A 4 8.52 -110.63 -62.93
CA LYS A 4 9.22 -109.42 -63.34
C LYS A 4 8.21 -108.31 -63.66
N GLY A 5 8.56 -107.08 -63.28
CA GLY A 5 7.68 -105.91 -63.30
C GLY A 5 7.48 -105.22 -64.63
N LYS A 6 6.79 -104.07 -64.58
CA LYS A 6 6.82 -102.98 -65.58
C LYS A 6 6.48 -101.65 -64.88
N SER A 7 7.50 -100.86 -64.59
CA SER A 7 7.39 -99.47 -64.13
C SER A 7 7.12 -98.52 -65.30
N LYS A 8 6.10 -97.66 -65.18
CA LYS A 8 5.84 -96.52 -66.10
C LYS A 8 6.63 -95.29 -65.61
N PRO A 9 7.45 -94.62 -66.43
CA PRO A 9 8.12 -93.39 -66.01
C PRO A 9 7.11 -92.23 -66.00
N ARG A 10 6.90 -91.62 -64.83
CA ARG A 10 6.13 -90.37 -64.69
C ARG A 10 7.10 -89.21 -64.96
N SER A 11 6.99 -88.54 -66.10
CA SER A 11 7.75 -87.32 -66.39
C SER A 11 7.32 -86.21 -65.43
N ARG A 12 8.22 -85.76 -64.56
CA ARG A 12 7.99 -84.63 -63.64
C ARG A 12 8.39 -83.35 -64.36
N ARG A 13 7.42 -82.56 -64.81
CA ARG A 13 7.64 -81.23 -65.39
C ARG A 13 8.23 -80.33 -64.29
N VAL A 14 9.47 -79.88 -64.46
CA VAL A 14 10.13 -78.90 -63.57
C VAL A 14 9.46 -77.55 -63.80
N VAL A 15 8.83 -77.00 -62.76
CA VAL A 15 8.26 -75.65 -62.77
C VAL A 15 9.29 -74.73 -62.13
N THR A 16 9.79 -73.77 -62.90
CA THR A 16 10.70 -72.72 -62.42
C THR A 16 9.93 -71.80 -61.46
N PRO A 17 10.35 -71.61 -60.20
CA PRO A 17 9.69 -70.66 -59.31
C PRO A 17 9.89 -69.23 -59.85
N GLY A 18 8.81 -68.47 -59.99
CA GLY A 18 8.88 -67.05 -60.34
C GLY A 18 9.63 -66.23 -59.27
N PRO A 19 10.18 -65.05 -59.63
CA PRO A 19 10.97 -64.24 -58.71
C PRO A 19 10.12 -63.84 -57.49
N ARG A 20 10.66 -64.07 -56.29
CA ARG A 20 9.98 -63.74 -55.04
C ARG A 20 9.73 -62.22 -54.97
N PRO A 21 8.56 -61.76 -54.51
CA PRO A 21 8.30 -60.33 -54.36
C PRO A 21 9.35 -59.72 -53.42
N ALA A 22 10.00 -58.65 -53.87
CA ALA A 22 10.93 -57.90 -53.05
C ALA A 22 10.14 -57.23 -51.93
N TYR A 23 10.34 -57.67 -50.69
CA TYR A 23 9.84 -56.97 -49.52
C TYR A 23 10.51 -55.61 -49.44
N THR A 24 9.81 -54.55 -49.86
CA THR A 24 10.28 -53.18 -49.66
C THR A 24 10.18 -52.87 -48.16
N PRO A 25 11.26 -52.47 -47.49
CA PRO A 25 11.20 -52.17 -46.08
C PRO A 25 10.33 -50.93 -45.86
N VAL A 26 9.16 -51.13 -45.26
CA VAL A 26 8.26 -50.04 -44.85
C VAL A 26 8.98 -49.22 -43.77
N LYS A 27 9.12 -47.91 -44.00
CA LYS A 27 9.79 -47.01 -43.05
C LYS A 27 9.06 -47.01 -41.71
N LYS A 28 9.76 -47.34 -40.61
CA LYS A 28 9.19 -47.32 -39.26
C LYS A 28 8.66 -45.92 -38.92
N PRO A 29 7.43 -45.80 -38.38
CA PRO A 29 6.83 -44.51 -38.03
C PRO A 29 7.69 -43.80 -36.96
N LEU A 30 7.69 -42.47 -36.96
CA LEU A 30 8.59 -41.66 -36.13
C LEU A 30 8.47 -42.02 -34.64
N LEU A 31 7.26 -42.22 -34.15
CA LEU A 31 6.95 -42.63 -32.77
C LEU A 31 7.46 -44.04 -32.41
N ALA A 32 7.81 -44.90 -33.38
CA ALA A 32 8.41 -46.22 -33.13
C ALA A 32 9.94 -46.19 -33.09
N ARG A 33 10.56 -45.04 -33.41
CA ARG A 33 12.01 -44.89 -33.39
C ARG A 33 12.48 -44.56 -31.97
N ARG A 34 13.42 -45.36 -31.45
CA ARG A 34 13.98 -45.16 -30.10
C ARG A 34 14.54 -43.74 -29.90
N GLY A 35 15.25 -43.21 -30.89
CA GLY A 35 15.78 -41.83 -30.84
C GLY A 35 14.70 -40.75 -30.72
N PHE A 36 13.55 -40.92 -31.39
CA PHE A 36 12.43 -39.97 -31.26
C PHE A 36 11.78 -40.05 -29.89
N ARG A 37 11.59 -41.27 -29.34
CA ARG A 37 11.05 -41.45 -27.98
C ARG A 37 11.98 -40.86 -26.92
N ILE A 38 13.29 -41.08 -27.05
CA ILE A 38 14.29 -40.53 -26.14
C ILE A 38 14.30 -39.00 -26.24
N GLY A 39 14.26 -38.44 -27.45
CA GLY A 39 14.16 -36.99 -27.65
C GLY A 39 12.91 -36.39 -27.02
N LEU A 40 11.74 -37.01 -27.22
CA LEU A 40 10.48 -36.60 -26.60
C LEU A 40 10.57 -36.67 -25.06
N LEU A 41 11.14 -37.74 -24.51
CA LEU A 41 11.28 -37.93 -23.07
C LEU A 41 12.19 -36.85 -22.46
N VAL A 42 13.31 -36.52 -23.12
CA VAL A 42 14.20 -35.43 -22.69
C VAL A 42 13.48 -34.09 -22.67
N VAL A 43 12.67 -33.78 -23.69
CA VAL A 43 11.88 -32.53 -23.73
C VAL A 43 10.86 -32.49 -22.60
N VAL A 44 10.15 -33.59 -22.34
CA VAL A 44 9.17 -33.67 -21.24
C VAL A 44 9.84 -33.49 -19.87
N VAL A 45 10.99 -34.13 -19.65
CA VAL A 45 11.74 -33.99 -18.39
C VAL A 45 12.26 -32.56 -18.21
N ALA A 46 12.80 -31.95 -19.27
CA ALA A 46 13.27 -30.56 -19.23
C ALA A 46 12.12 -29.59 -18.92
N ALA A 47 10.94 -29.78 -19.53
CA ALA A 47 9.76 -28.97 -19.25
C ALA A 47 9.25 -29.14 -17.81
N ALA A 48 9.27 -30.36 -17.26
CA ALA A 48 8.88 -30.63 -15.88
C ALA A 48 9.83 -29.94 -14.88
N VAL A 49 11.14 -30.04 -15.10
CA VAL A 49 12.14 -29.36 -14.25
C VAL A 49 11.99 -27.84 -14.34
N GLY A 50 11.80 -27.29 -15.55
CA GLY A 50 11.55 -25.86 -15.76
C GLY A 50 10.26 -25.37 -15.06
N GLY A 51 9.18 -26.14 -15.12
CA GLY A 51 7.92 -25.83 -14.44
C GLY A 51 8.04 -25.82 -12.92
N ILE A 52 8.76 -26.79 -12.34
CA ILE A 52 9.03 -26.84 -10.89
C ILE A 52 9.86 -25.64 -10.45
N TRP A 53 10.92 -25.30 -11.20
CA TRP A 53 11.78 -24.17 -10.87
C TRP A 53 11.05 -22.84 -10.96
N TYR A 54 10.24 -22.65 -12.01
CA TYR A 54 9.39 -21.47 -12.16
C TYR A 54 8.34 -21.37 -11.03
N GLY A 55 7.71 -22.48 -10.66
CA GLY A 55 6.75 -22.53 -9.54
C GLY A 55 7.38 -22.14 -8.21
N LEU A 56 8.53 -22.74 -7.87
CA LEU A 56 9.30 -22.41 -6.66
C LEU A 56 9.81 -20.97 -6.64
N ALA A 57 10.26 -20.45 -7.79
CA ALA A 57 10.69 -19.06 -7.90
C ALA A 57 9.52 -18.09 -7.64
N ARG A 58 8.35 -18.38 -8.23
CA ARG A 58 7.13 -17.58 -8.07
C ARG A 58 6.55 -17.63 -6.65
N GLU A 59 6.61 -18.79 -6.00
CA GLU A 59 6.15 -18.94 -4.61
C GLU A 59 7.05 -18.15 -3.64
N ARG A 60 8.36 -18.13 -3.88
CA ARG A 60 9.31 -17.32 -3.11
C ARG A 60 9.12 -15.82 -3.32
N THR A 61 8.83 -15.36 -4.54
CA THR A 61 8.54 -13.93 -4.77
C THR A 61 7.22 -13.52 -4.11
N GLN A 62 6.16 -14.33 -4.25
CA GLN A 62 4.87 -14.06 -3.61
C GLN A 62 4.96 -14.06 -2.09
N SER A 63 5.70 -15.00 -1.49
CA SER A 63 5.88 -15.06 -0.04
C SER A 63 6.65 -13.83 0.49
N ARG A 64 7.62 -13.33 -0.28
CA ARG A 64 8.36 -12.10 0.06
C ARG A 64 7.47 -10.87 -0.05
N GLU A 65 6.70 -10.75 -1.12
CA GLU A 65 5.74 -9.66 -1.33
C GLU A 65 4.67 -9.63 -0.24
N GLN A 66 4.10 -10.78 0.12
CA GLN A 66 3.13 -10.87 1.22
C GLN A 66 3.75 -10.52 2.57
N ALA A 67 4.99 -10.95 2.82
CA ALA A 67 5.70 -10.59 4.04
C ALA A 67 6.02 -9.09 4.13
N LEU A 68 6.35 -8.45 2.99
CA LEU A 68 6.56 -7.00 2.92
C LEU A 68 5.25 -6.25 3.16
N ALA A 69 4.19 -6.58 2.42
CA ALA A 69 2.86 -5.98 2.58
C ALA A 69 2.33 -6.14 4.03
N GLY A 70 2.58 -7.29 4.67
CA GLY A 70 2.25 -7.51 6.07
C GLY A 70 2.99 -6.57 7.02
N ARG A 71 4.28 -6.30 6.77
CA ARG A 71 5.07 -5.35 7.57
C ARG A 71 4.63 -3.91 7.33
N GLU A 72 4.37 -3.53 6.08
CA GLU A 72 3.87 -2.19 5.70
C GLU A 72 2.54 -1.90 6.38
N ARG A 73 1.63 -2.87 6.36
CA ARG A 73 0.35 -2.80 7.08
C ARG A 73 0.54 -2.59 8.58
N ILE A 74 1.42 -3.37 9.23
CA ILE A 74 1.68 -3.22 10.68
C ILE A 74 2.27 -1.85 10.99
N ALA A 75 3.21 -1.36 10.17
CA ALA A 75 3.80 -0.03 10.32
C ALA A 75 2.73 1.06 10.19
N ALA A 76 1.89 0.99 9.17
CA ALA A 76 0.78 1.92 8.96
C ALA A 76 -0.23 1.89 10.11
N VAL A 77 -0.61 0.71 10.64
CA VAL A 77 -1.52 0.60 11.79
C VAL A 77 -0.91 1.22 13.05
N THR A 78 0.37 0.96 13.29
CA THR A 78 1.10 1.50 14.44
C THR A 78 1.17 3.02 14.38
N PHE A 79 1.53 3.55 13.21
CA PHE A 79 1.59 4.99 12.98
C PHE A 79 0.20 5.64 13.10
N ARG A 80 -0.83 5.03 12.50
CA ARG A 80 -2.23 5.47 12.62
C ARG A 80 -2.68 5.60 14.06
N GLY A 81 -2.44 4.58 14.88
CA GLY A 81 -2.83 4.61 16.30
C GLY A 81 -2.13 5.74 17.06
N LYS A 82 -0.84 5.96 16.82
CA LYS A 82 -0.07 7.04 17.46
C LYS A 82 -0.54 8.43 17.03
N VAL A 83 -0.70 8.67 15.72
CA VAL A 83 -1.16 9.95 15.18
C VAL A 83 -2.58 10.27 15.63
N GLN A 84 -3.52 9.32 15.51
CA GLN A 84 -4.90 9.51 15.96
C GLN A 84 -4.96 9.80 17.46
N GLY A 85 -4.17 9.10 18.27
CA GLY A 85 -4.07 9.38 19.70
C GLY A 85 -3.56 10.80 20.00
N ALA A 86 -2.59 11.29 19.22
CA ALA A 86 -2.02 12.63 19.39
C ALA A 86 -3.00 13.74 19.01
N ILE A 87 -3.75 13.59 17.91
CA ILE A 87 -4.59 14.67 17.35
C ILE A 87 -6.08 14.59 17.70
N ALA A 88 -6.53 13.53 18.40
CA ALA A 88 -7.95 13.30 18.69
C ALA A 88 -8.65 14.48 19.39
N ALA A 89 -7.94 15.18 20.29
CA ALA A 89 -8.48 16.34 20.99
C ALA A 89 -8.34 17.65 20.20
N ALA A 90 -7.47 17.69 19.18
CA ALA A 90 -7.15 18.89 18.42
C ALA A 90 -8.18 19.20 17.34
N GLY A 91 -8.92 18.20 16.84
CA GLY A 91 -9.83 18.40 15.73
C GLY A 91 -10.50 17.12 15.24
N GLN A 92 -11.07 17.20 14.04
CA GLN A 92 -11.75 16.08 13.39
C GLN A 92 -11.38 16.02 11.90
N PRO A 93 -11.40 14.82 11.30
CA PRO A 93 -11.29 14.67 9.84
C PRO A 93 -12.35 15.49 9.11
N ALA A 94 -11.95 16.12 8.02
CA ALA A 94 -12.81 16.89 7.12
C ALA A 94 -12.82 16.22 5.74
N PRO A 95 -13.96 15.67 5.28
CA PRO A 95 -14.03 15.04 3.96
C PRO A 95 -13.74 16.02 2.81
N PRO A 96 -13.13 15.59 1.69
CA PRO A 96 -12.70 14.21 1.41
C PRO A 96 -11.39 13.82 2.10
N ASP A 97 -10.37 14.70 2.12
CA ASP A 97 -8.99 14.36 2.52
C ASP A 97 -8.32 15.44 3.40
N GLY A 98 -9.05 16.00 4.37
CA GLY A 98 -8.57 17.10 5.22
C GLY A 98 -8.72 16.85 6.72
N PHE A 99 -8.22 17.79 7.51
CA PHE A 99 -8.39 17.81 8.96
C PHE A 99 -8.67 19.22 9.45
N THR A 100 -9.80 19.39 10.15
CA THR A 100 -10.18 20.67 10.74
C THR A 100 -9.69 20.71 12.19
N ALA A 101 -8.56 21.38 12.41
CA ALA A 101 -7.98 21.59 13.73
C ALA A 101 -8.48 22.91 14.36
N PHE A 102 -8.80 22.87 15.65
CA PHE A 102 -9.15 24.02 16.50
C PHE A 102 -10.17 25.00 15.88
N PRO A 103 -11.36 24.54 15.40
CA PRO A 103 -12.33 25.42 14.75
C PRO A 103 -12.83 26.57 15.65
N ALA A 104 -12.92 26.33 16.97
CA ALA A 104 -13.30 27.36 17.94
C ALA A 104 -12.27 28.51 17.99
N LEU A 105 -10.98 28.20 17.91
CA LEU A 105 -9.92 29.21 17.93
C LEU A 105 -10.03 30.15 16.73
N THR A 106 -10.29 29.61 15.54
CA THR A 106 -10.53 30.41 14.33
C THR A 106 -11.77 31.30 14.49
N ALA A 107 -12.86 30.74 15.04
CA ALA A 107 -14.07 31.50 15.31
C ALA A 107 -13.86 32.63 16.33
N ASP A 108 -13.04 32.40 17.36
CA ASP A 108 -12.70 33.41 18.37
C ASP A 108 -11.88 34.56 17.79
N VAL A 109 -10.96 34.27 16.86
CA VAL A 109 -10.16 35.32 16.22
C VAL A 109 -11.05 36.25 15.40
N ASP A 110 -11.98 35.69 14.63
CA ASP A 110 -12.97 36.46 13.88
C ASP A 110 -13.95 37.19 14.79
N GLY A 111 -14.39 36.51 15.85
CA GLY A 111 -15.37 37.03 16.80
C GLY A 111 -14.82 38.17 17.66
N LEU A 112 -13.57 38.09 18.11
CA LEU A 112 -12.86 39.18 18.79
C LEU A 112 -12.66 40.37 17.87
N GLY A 113 -12.35 40.13 16.58
CA GLY A 113 -12.17 41.19 15.60
C GLY A 113 -13.46 41.95 15.29
N LYS A 114 -14.59 41.24 15.28
CA LYS A 114 -15.93 41.81 15.05
C LYS A 114 -16.63 42.31 16.32
N GLY A 115 -16.06 42.04 17.50
CA GLY A 115 -16.67 42.35 18.79
C GLY A 115 -17.87 41.47 19.15
N THR A 116 -18.07 40.33 18.47
CA THR A 116 -19.18 39.40 18.72
C THR A 116 -18.86 38.36 19.80
N VAL A 117 -17.57 38.14 20.10
CA VAL A 117 -17.11 37.27 21.18
C VAL A 117 -16.53 38.11 22.32
N LYS A 118 -16.89 37.77 23.56
CA LYS A 118 -16.38 38.44 24.75
C LYS A 118 -14.90 38.11 24.94
N PRO A 119 -14.02 39.08 25.26
CA PRO A 119 -12.60 38.80 25.39
C PRO A 119 -12.25 37.74 26.44
N LYS A 120 -12.97 37.71 27.56
CA LYS A 120 -12.76 36.68 28.60
C LYS A 120 -13.05 35.25 28.10
N THR A 121 -14.05 35.10 27.23
CA THR A 121 -14.40 33.81 26.62
C THR A 121 -13.29 33.36 25.68
N ALA A 122 -12.93 34.21 24.71
CA ALA A 122 -11.86 33.92 23.75
C ALA A 122 -10.50 33.65 24.44
N ALA A 123 -10.18 34.34 25.54
CA ALA A 123 -8.97 34.04 26.30
C ALA A 123 -8.99 32.64 26.95
N THR A 124 -10.15 32.20 27.43
CA THR A 124 -10.33 30.88 28.06
C THR A 124 -10.22 29.78 27.00
N ASP A 125 -10.91 29.97 25.88
CA ASP A 125 -10.94 29.01 24.77
C ASP A 125 -9.57 28.91 24.10
N ALA A 126 -8.88 30.03 23.89
CA ALA A 126 -7.50 30.03 23.41
C ALA A 126 -6.52 29.40 24.41
N LYS A 127 -6.73 29.52 25.72
CA LYS A 127 -5.90 28.81 26.70
C LYS A 127 -6.10 27.29 26.63
N ALA A 128 -7.34 26.84 26.50
CA ALA A 128 -7.65 25.43 26.32
C ALA A 128 -7.05 24.89 25.01
N ALA A 129 -7.25 25.60 23.90
CA ALA A 129 -6.71 25.24 22.59
C ALA A 129 -5.18 25.16 22.61
N GLY A 130 -4.50 26.14 23.21
CA GLY A 130 -3.05 26.14 23.38
C GLY A 130 -2.55 24.91 24.16
N GLY A 131 -3.18 24.58 25.28
CA GLY A 131 -2.78 23.39 26.07
C GLY A 131 -3.00 22.06 25.33
N VAL A 132 -4.07 21.95 24.55
CA VAL A 132 -4.32 20.79 23.68
C VAL A 132 -3.29 20.73 22.56
N ALA A 133 -2.98 21.86 21.91
CA ALA A 133 -1.97 21.95 20.87
C ALA A 133 -0.58 21.54 21.39
N THR A 134 -0.21 22.01 22.59
CA THR A 134 1.04 21.62 23.26
C THR A 134 1.12 20.12 23.47
N SER A 135 0.09 19.55 24.10
CA SER A 135 0.03 18.11 24.37
C SER A 135 0.08 17.29 23.08
N ALA A 136 -0.58 17.77 22.02
CA ALA A 136 -0.62 17.09 20.73
C ALA A 136 0.73 17.13 20.01
N TRP A 137 1.41 18.28 19.92
CA TRP A 137 2.71 18.33 19.24
C TRP A 137 3.78 17.55 20.01
N GLU A 138 3.76 17.55 21.35
CA GLU A 138 4.66 16.71 22.15
C GLU A 138 4.40 15.22 21.94
N ALA A 139 3.14 14.83 21.78
CA ALA A 139 2.79 13.45 21.46
C ALA A 139 3.23 13.05 20.04
N MET A 140 3.13 13.97 19.07
CA MET A 140 3.64 13.78 17.71
C MET A 140 5.17 13.66 17.69
N ASP A 141 5.88 14.49 18.45
CA ASP A 141 7.34 14.46 18.51
C ASP A 141 7.86 13.11 19.05
N LYS A 142 7.16 12.53 20.03
CA LYS A 142 7.46 11.20 20.59
C LYS A 142 7.22 10.04 19.61
N ILE A 143 6.63 10.29 18.43
CA ILE A 143 6.47 9.26 17.41
C ILE A 143 7.82 8.99 16.75
N ASP A 144 8.49 7.96 17.24
CA ASP A 144 9.72 7.45 16.61
C ASP A 144 9.39 6.74 15.27
N VAL A 145 9.43 7.51 14.18
CA VAL A 145 9.22 7.01 12.81
C VAL A 145 10.32 6.03 12.40
N VAL A 146 11.55 6.21 12.88
CA VAL A 146 12.68 5.32 12.57
C VAL A 146 12.39 3.93 13.12
N SER A 147 11.90 3.80 14.36
CA SER A 147 11.52 2.50 14.93
C SER A 147 10.41 1.79 14.14
N ILE A 148 9.53 2.57 13.49
CA ILE A 148 8.39 2.06 12.71
C ILE A 148 8.83 1.60 11.32
N THR A 149 9.87 2.21 10.74
CA THR A 149 10.22 2.07 9.31
C THR A 149 11.57 1.40 9.04
N ALA A 150 12.55 1.57 9.93
CA ALA A 150 13.93 1.15 9.69
C ALA A 150 14.09 -0.37 9.51
N ASN A 151 14.98 -0.77 8.60
CA ASN A 151 15.38 -2.15 8.33
C ASN A 151 14.23 -3.12 7.96
N LYS A 152 13.09 -2.59 7.48
CA LYS A 152 11.91 -3.41 7.13
C LYS A 152 11.80 -3.76 5.65
N GLY A 153 12.64 -3.14 4.81
CA GLY A 153 12.65 -3.32 3.35
C GLY A 153 11.59 -2.47 2.63
N PHE A 154 11.15 -1.39 3.27
CA PHE A 154 10.15 -0.45 2.72
C PHE A 154 10.75 0.43 1.63
N ASP A 155 9.91 0.85 0.70
CA ASP A 155 10.27 1.84 -0.32
C ASP A 155 10.56 3.22 0.32
N ALA A 156 11.50 3.96 -0.27
CA ALA A 156 11.91 5.26 0.24
C ALA A 156 10.76 6.29 0.21
N ALA A 157 9.90 6.25 -0.80
CA ALA A 157 8.73 7.13 -0.88
C ALA A 157 7.73 6.80 0.25
N PHE A 158 7.47 5.52 0.49
CA PHE A 158 6.61 5.08 1.59
C PHE A 158 7.11 5.60 2.93
N VAL A 159 8.41 5.41 3.22
CA VAL A 159 9.05 5.89 4.46
C VAL A 159 8.95 7.42 4.58
N ASN A 160 9.13 8.16 3.48
CA ASN A 160 9.04 9.62 3.47
C ASN A 160 7.66 10.13 3.88
N TYR A 161 6.57 9.42 3.54
CA TYR A 161 5.23 9.81 3.98
C TYR A 161 5.09 9.79 5.51
N PHE A 162 5.74 8.87 6.23
CA PHE A 162 5.71 8.86 7.70
C PHE A 162 6.40 10.09 8.29
N PHE A 163 7.57 10.45 7.78
CA PHE A 163 8.33 11.61 8.26
C PHE A 163 7.60 12.91 7.95
N ASN A 164 7.19 13.10 6.69
CA ASN A 164 6.46 14.30 6.27
C ASN A 164 5.16 14.48 7.05
N ALA A 165 4.39 13.41 7.24
CA ALA A 165 3.18 13.45 8.05
C ALA A 165 3.47 13.90 9.48
N ARG A 166 4.47 13.30 10.13
CA ARG A 166 4.86 13.63 11.52
C ARG A 166 5.28 15.09 11.64
N GLU A 167 6.26 15.50 10.85
CA GLU A 167 6.88 16.84 10.93
C GLU A 167 5.87 17.94 10.61
N LYS A 168 5.12 17.82 9.50
CA LYS A 168 4.14 18.85 9.12
C LYS A 168 3.02 18.99 10.16
N MET A 169 2.50 17.88 10.68
CA MET A 169 1.46 17.93 11.70
C MET A 169 1.99 18.49 13.02
N GLU A 170 3.19 18.12 13.44
CA GLU A 170 3.83 18.65 14.64
C GLU A 170 4.04 20.16 14.53
N ASP A 171 4.62 20.63 13.42
CA ASP A 171 4.85 22.06 13.18
C ASP A 171 3.53 22.83 13.09
N ALA A 172 2.50 22.27 12.45
CA ALA A 172 1.16 22.84 12.46
C ALA A 172 0.61 23.02 13.88
N LEU A 173 0.76 22.01 14.74
CA LEU A 173 0.30 22.06 16.13
C LEU A 173 1.07 23.10 16.96
N LYS A 174 2.38 23.24 16.76
CA LYS A 174 3.16 24.35 17.36
C LYS A 174 2.64 25.72 16.91
N LEU A 175 2.30 25.86 15.62
CA LEU A 175 1.70 27.10 15.11
C LEU A 175 0.31 27.36 15.70
N TYR A 176 -0.53 26.33 15.88
CA TYR A 176 -1.80 26.49 16.60
C TYR A 176 -1.61 26.95 18.04
N GLU A 177 -0.61 26.44 18.76
CA GLU A 177 -0.24 26.93 20.09
C GLU A 177 0.13 28.42 20.05
N HIS A 178 1.01 28.82 19.12
CA HIS A 178 1.43 30.21 18.97
C HIS A 178 0.25 31.15 18.62
N ALA A 179 -0.64 30.73 17.71
CA ALA A 179 -1.85 31.47 17.41
C ALA A 179 -2.74 31.62 18.65
N ALA A 180 -2.89 30.57 19.45
CA ALA A 180 -3.65 30.60 20.68
C ALA A 180 -3.07 31.60 21.71
N LEU A 181 -1.73 31.67 21.84
CA LEU A 181 -1.07 32.68 22.68
C LEU A 181 -1.32 34.10 22.18
N LEU A 182 -1.32 34.34 20.87
CA LEU A 182 -1.66 35.64 20.30
C LEU A 182 -3.11 36.03 20.57
N VAL A 183 -4.06 35.09 20.47
CA VAL A 183 -5.47 35.33 20.78
C VAL A 183 -5.67 35.66 22.26
N GLN A 184 -4.99 34.97 23.17
CA GLN A 184 -5.01 35.31 24.60
C GLN A 184 -4.51 36.73 24.86
N ARG A 185 -3.42 37.14 24.20
CA ARG A 185 -2.89 38.52 24.31
C ARG A 185 -3.87 39.53 23.69
N ALA A 186 -4.47 39.21 22.54
CA ALA A 186 -5.44 40.06 21.86
C ALA A 186 -6.69 40.29 22.70
N ALA A 187 -7.13 39.27 23.44
CA ALA A 187 -8.26 39.37 24.37
C ALA A 187 -7.99 40.34 25.54
N ALA A 188 -6.74 40.46 25.98
CA ALA A 188 -6.35 41.45 27.00
C ALA A 188 -6.10 42.85 26.42
N ALA A 189 -5.76 42.94 25.12
CA ALA A 189 -5.49 44.19 24.43
C ALA A 189 -6.77 44.90 23.96
N THR A 190 -6.65 46.15 23.52
CA THR A 190 -7.73 46.97 22.93
C THR A 190 -7.25 47.74 21.71
N GLY A 191 -8.17 48.28 20.91
CA GLY A 191 -7.84 49.17 19.78
C GLY A 191 -6.91 48.53 18.75
N GLY A 192 -5.98 49.32 18.20
CA GLY A 192 -5.06 48.88 17.14
C GLY A 192 -4.19 47.67 17.53
N GLN A 193 -3.75 47.59 18.78
CA GLN A 193 -2.94 46.47 19.27
C GLN A 193 -3.71 45.14 19.22
N ARG A 194 -5.00 45.14 19.58
CA ARG A 194 -5.84 43.94 19.44
C ARG A 194 -5.91 43.52 17.97
N THR A 195 -6.16 44.46 17.07
CA THR A 195 -6.27 44.19 15.63
C THR A 195 -4.98 43.59 15.07
N GLU A 196 -3.82 44.12 15.44
CA GLU A 196 -2.52 43.61 14.98
C GLU A 196 -2.26 42.17 15.48
N LEU A 197 -2.53 41.90 16.76
CA LEU A 197 -2.40 40.56 17.33
C LEU A 197 -3.35 39.54 16.67
N LEU A 198 -4.59 39.95 16.39
CA LEU A 198 -5.55 39.10 15.69
C LEU A 198 -5.13 38.85 14.23
N ASN A 199 -4.59 39.84 13.54
CA ASN A 199 -4.07 39.65 12.18
C ASN A 199 -2.89 38.68 12.15
N GLY A 200 -1.97 38.80 13.12
CA GLY A 200 -0.89 37.84 13.31
C GLY A 200 -1.41 36.43 13.59
N ALA A 201 -2.40 36.30 14.48
CA ALA A 201 -3.03 35.01 14.77
C ALA A 201 -3.69 34.40 13.53
N LYS A 202 -4.43 35.18 12.72
CA LYS A 202 -5.02 34.70 11.46
C LYS A 202 -3.97 34.19 10.49
N GLY A 203 -2.87 34.94 10.30
CA GLY A 203 -1.79 34.53 9.41
C GLY A 203 -1.18 33.19 9.84
N ILE A 204 -0.93 33.02 11.13
CA ILE A 204 -0.41 31.76 11.68
C ILE A 204 -1.42 30.62 11.49
N LEU A 205 -2.72 30.85 11.74
CA LEU A 205 -3.75 29.82 11.58
C LEU A 205 -3.88 29.32 10.15
N VAL A 206 -3.69 30.18 9.14
CA VAL A 206 -3.68 29.78 7.73
C VAL A 206 -2.52 28.83 7.45
N VAL A 207 -1.30 29.21 7.83
CA VAL A 207 -0.10 28.37 7.63
C VAL A 207 -0.21 27.06 8.41
N ALA A 208 -0.73 27.11 9.65
CA ALA A 208 -0.97 25.93 10.46
C ALA A 208 -1.95 24.97 9.78
N ALA A 209 -3.05 25.48 9.21
CA ALA A 209 -4.03 24.67 8.50
C ALA A 209 -3.44 24.04 7.22
N GLU A 210 -2.62 24.78 6.47
CA GLU A 210 -1.93 24.25 5.28
C GLU A 210 -0.99 23.10 5.64
N LEU A 211 -0.14 23.28 6.66
CA LEU A 211 0.77 22.23 7.14
C LEU A 211 0.00 21.04 7.70
N MET A 212 -1.06 21.27 8.48
CA MET A 212 -1.89 20.21 9.03
C MET A 212 -2.52 19.37 7.93
N ASN A 213 -3.12 20.01 6.92
CA ASN A 213 -3.73 19.30 5.79
C ASN A 213 -2.67 18.59 4.93
N GLY A 214 -1.51 19.20 4.70
CA GLY A 214 -0.40 18.55 4.01
C GLY A 214 0.10 17.31 4.74
N GLY A 215 0.31 17.40 6.05
CA GLY A 215 0.69 16.26 6.88
C GLY A 215 -0.41 15.20 6.95
N TYR A 216 -1.69 15.60 7.03
CA TYR A 216 -2.83 14.69 7.02
C TYR A 216 -3.00 13.95 5.69
N SER A 217 -2.66 14.60 4.57
CA SER A 217 -2.59 13.96 3.26
C SER A 217 -1.49 12.88 3.23
N ASP A 218 -0.29 13.19 3.70
CA ASP A 218 0.80 12.19 3.81
C ASP A 218 0.41 11.04 4.76
N PHE A 219 -0.30 11.35 5.84
CA PHE A 219 -0.85 10.35 6.76
C PHE A 219 -1.90 9.44 6.11
N ILE A 220 -2.73 9.97 5.21
CA ILE A 220 -3.65 9.17 4.39
C ILE A 220 -2.84 8.30 3.42
N GLN A 221 -1.78 8.82 2.79
CA GLN A 221 -0.94 8.04 1.88
C GLN A 221 -0.29 6.85 2.59
N VAL A 222 0.21 7.02 3.81
CA VAL A 222 0.70 5.90 4.65
C VAL A 222 -0.37 4.82 4.81
N GLN A 223 -1.62 5.22 5.02
CA GLN A 223 -2.72 4.26 5.19
C GLN A 223 -3.12 3.58 3.86
N GLN A 224 -3.04 4.29 2.75
CA GLN A 224 -3.35 3.74 1.42
C GLN A 224 -2.29 2.71 1.01
N GLU A 225 -1.00 3.06 1.11
CA GLU A 225 0.10 2.15 0.80
C GLU A 225 0.14 0.95 1.78
N GLY A 226 -0.15 1.18 3.06
CA GLY A 226 -0.30 0.10 4.03
C GLY A 226 -1.56 -0.76 3.87
N GLY A 227 -2.44 -0.45 2.92
CA GLY A 227 -3.69 -1.19 2.67
C GLY A 227 -4.68 -1.15 3.84
N ILE A 228 -4.67 -0.07 4.62
CA ILE A 228 -5.54 0.12 5.80
C ILE A 228 -6.45 1.34 5.73
N PHE A 229 -6.38 2.11 4.65
CA PHE A 229 -7.23 3.28 4.46
C PHE A 229 -8.70 2.86 4.39
N GLN A 230 -9.53 3.55 5.18
CA GLN A 230 -10.97 3.41 5.19
C GLN A 230 -11.57 4.79 4.95
N PRO A 231 -12.21 5.04 3.80
CA PRO A 231 -12.85 6.31 3.53
C PRO A 231 -13.93 6.58 4.57
N SER A 232 -13.93 7.77 5.18
CA SER A 232 -15.09 8.24 5.93
C SER A 232 -16.18 8.62 4.92
N LEU A 233 -17.19 7.76 4.76
CA LEU A 233 -18.36 8.09 3.96
C LEU A 233 -19.06 9.32 4.56
N PRO A 234 -19.51 10.30 3.74
CA PRO A 234 -20.32 11.39 4.25
C PRO A 234 -21.56 10.78 4.93
N SER A 235 -21.82 11.19 6.17
CA SER A 235 -23.03 10.78 6.88
C SER A 235 -24.22 11.20 6.04
N VAL A 236 -24.88 10.23 5.38
CA VAL A 236 -26.21 10.44 4.83
C VAL A 236 -27.07 10.76 6.04
N GLN A 237 -27.41 12.03 6.25
CA GLN A 237 -28.52 12.39 7.11
C GLN A 237 -29.75 11.74 6.47
N SER A 238 -30.09 10.54 6.95
CA SER A 238 -31.41 9.96 6.74
C SER A 238 -32.39 10.96 7.32
N GLY A 239 -33.00 11.77 6.45
CA GLY A 239 -34.03 12.72 6.84
C GLY A 239 -35.10 12.00 7.64
N SER A 240 -35.26 12.41 8.89
CA SER A 240 -36.44 12.15 9.72
C SER A 240 -37.62 12.95 9.21
#